data_AF-A0A401QKQ4-F1
#
_entry.id   AF-A0A401QKQ4-F1
#
_cell.length_a   1.000
_cell.length_b   1.000
_cell.length_c   1.000
_cell.angle_alpha   90.00
_cell.angle_beta   90.00
_cell.angle_gamma   90.00
#
_symmetry.space_group_name_H-M   'P 1'
#
loop_
_entity.id
_entity.type
_entity.pdbx_description
1 polymer ?
#
loop_
_entity_poly.entity_id
_entity_poly.type
_entity_poly.pdbx_seq_one_letter_code
_entity_poly.pdbx_strand_id
1 'polypeptide(L)'
;MVKVVRSIVGSSGSSEDPGMCHPGPGSRRDQLGPDLEVGALVQQGGSRVLKERPRFRGLRTRVTIEELLDAGIIDASTARRLEEGEDSVEEVSGSVSTYLEGSRCVAGVLVTEGHRKVSIYQAVLEGTLRPGAGLLLLEAQAATGCLVDPVRDLRLTVHQAVRRGLVGRELMDKLLSAERAVTGYTDPHSGSLISLFEAMRRGLIVYTHALRLLAAQAATGGIIDPQHSHRLSVEAAFRRGLFDQGVRDSLFHPSSDTKGFFDPNTQQNLTYLQLTRTCVCDPQTHLLLLHLRVTETRTANNPLLD
;
A
#
# COMPACT_ATOMS: atom_id res chain seq x y z
N MET A 1 11.23 -29.44 12.83
CA MET A 1 9.99 -29.27 12.02
C MET A 1 10.18 -28.13 11.02
N VAL A 2 11.13 -28.28 10.10
CA VAL A 2 11.41 -27.33 9.01
C VAL A 2 10.95 -28.00 7.73
N LYS A 3 9.65 -27.83 7.37
CA LYS A 3 9.09 -28.33 6.11
C LYS A 3 7.65 -27.86 5.83
N VAL A 4 7.32 -26.57 6.00
CA VAL A 4 6.04 -26.02 5.49
C VAL A 4 6.19 -24.56 5.04
N VAL A 5 7.13 -24.27 4.12
CA VAL A 5 7.14 -23.01 3.34
C VAL A 5 7.55 -23.31 1.89
N ARG A 6 6.97 -24.36 1.29
CA ARG A 6 7.27 -24.74 -0.11
C ARG A 6 6.06 -25.19 -0.92
N SER A 7 4.85 -24.73 -0.59
CA SER A 7 3.64 -25.13 -1.33
C SER A 7 2.90 -23.99 -2.07
N ILE A 8 3.56 -22.87 -2.38
CA ILE A 8 2.94 -21.80 -3.21
C ILE A 8 3.78 -21.44 -4.45
N VAL A 9 4.90 -22.11 -4.69
CA VAL A 9 5.59 -22.02 -5.99
C VAL A 9 5.78 -23.44 -6.51
N GLY A 10 5.03 -23.78 -7.56
CA GLY A 10 5.15 -25.03 -8.27
C GLY A 10 6.60 -25.27 -8.68
N SER A 11 7.10 -26.47 -8.42
CA SER A 11 8.40 -26.91 -8.92
C SER A 11 8.23 -27.46 -10.33
N SER A 12 8.60 -26.69 -11.34
CA SER A 12 9.17 -27.21 -12.59
C SER A 12 9.64 -26.08 -13.49
N GLY A 13 10.92 -26.11 -13.86
CA GLY A 13 11.43 -25.43 -15.04
C GLY A 13 11.73 -23.94 -14.87
N SER A 14 12.98 -23.58 -15.12
CA SER A 14 13.38 -22.23 -15.48
C SER A 14 12.58 -21.74 -16.68
N SER A 15 11.49 -21.03 -16.43
CA SER A 15 10.87 -20.11 -17.36
C SER A 15 10.60 -18.83 -16.58
N GLU A 16 11.40 -17.79 -16.83
CA GLU A 16 11.12 -16.45 -16.37
C GLU A 16 9.70 -16.09 -16.80
N ASP A 17 8.81 -15.81 -15.85
CA ASP A 17 7.44 -15.38 -16.13
C ASP A 17 7.51 -13.92 -16.58
N PRO A 18 7.34 -13.59 -17.87
CA PRO A 18 7.78 -12.33 -18.47
C PRO A 18 6.96 -11.09 -18.05
N GLY A 19 6.05 -11.23 -17.07
CA GLY A 19 5.19 -10.16 -16.54
C GLY A 19 5.48 -9.71 -15.11
N MET A 20 6.42 -10.34 -14.39
CA MET A 20 6.74 -9.96 -13.01
C MET A 20 7.76 -8.81 -12.99
N CYS A 21 7.29 -7.57 -12.87
CA CYS A 21 8.21 -6.44 -12.73
C CYS A 21 8.94 -6.50 -11.37
N HIS A 22 10.26 -6.44 -11.36
CA HIS A 22 11.02 -6.45 -10.11
C HIS A 22 11.04 -5.04 -9.47
N PRO A 23 10.98 -4.93 -8.13
CA PRO A 23 11.19 -3.65 -7.47
C PRO A 23 12.60 -3.15 -7.81
N GLY A 24 12.69 -2.00 -8.50
CA GLY A 24 13.97 -1.32 -8.69
C GLY A 24 14.47 -0.68 -7.39
N PRO A 25 15.73 -0.25 -7.34
CA PRO A 25 16.27 0.47 -6.18
C PRO A 25 15.36 1.67 -5.90
N GLY A 26 14.70 1.65 -4.75
CA GLY A 26 13.69 2.64 -4.39
C GLY A 26 14.27 4.04 -4.45
N SER A 27 13.87 4.80 -5.47
CA SER A 27 14.16 6.22 -5.52
C SER A 27 13.26 6.91 -4.51
N ARG A 28 13.80 7.24 -3.34
CA ARG A 28 13.26 8.34 -2.54
C ARG A 28 14.36 9.13 -1.87
N ARG A 29 14.30 10.43 -2.16
CA ARG A 29 14.84 11.48 -1.29
C ARG A 29 13.92 11.63 -0.08
N ASP A 30 14.54 11.63 1.09
CA ASP A 30 14.00 11.74 2.44
C ASP A 30 12.97 12.85 2.61
N GLN A 31 11.90 12.62 3.39
CA GLN A 31 11.26 13.60 4.31
C GLN A 31 10.33 12.88 5.32
N LEU A 32 10.88 12.34 6.40
CA LEU A 32 10.21 12.23 7.71
C LEU A 32 11.27 12.65 8.74
N GLY A 33 11.04 13.78 9.41
CA GLY A 33 11.95 14.31 10.42
C GLY A 33 12.05 13.39 11.65
N PRO A 34 13.07 13.56 12.50
CA PRO A 34 13.22 12.73 13.69
C PRO A 34 12.29 13.24 14.81
N ASP A 35 11.30 12.44 15.18
CA ASP A 35 10.60 12.61 16.46
C ASP A 35 11.42 11.88 17.54
N LEU A 36 12.13 12.67 18.36
CA LEU A 36 12.85 12.18 19.54
C LEU A 36 11.85 11.93 20.68
N GLU A 37 11.77 10.69 21.16
CA GLU A 37 11.22 10.39 22.48
C GLU A 37 12.16 9.47 23.29
N VAL A 38 12.23 9.77 24.58
CA VAL A 38 13.31 9.46 25.54
C VAL A 38 13.19 8.03 26.09
N GLY A 39 14.27 7.25 26.00
CA GLY A 39 14.36 5.88 26.52
C GLY A 39 14.74 5.77 28.01
N ALA A 40 14.41 4.61 28.61
CA ALA A 40 14.50 4.31 30.03
C ALA A 40 15.95 4.12 30.57
N LEU A 41 16.13 4.44 31.85
CA LEU A 41 17.41 4.39 32.58
C LEU A 41 17.84 2.97 32.96
N VAL A 42 19.08 2.60 32.64
CA VAL A 42 19.84 1.59 33.39
C VAL A 42 21.25 2.13 33.67
N GLN A 43 21.73 1.95 34.90
CA GLN A 43 23.06 2.36 35.34
C GLN A 43 24.08 1.26 35.09
N GLN A 44 25.24 1.59 34.52
CA GLN A 44 26.58 1.31 35.07
C GLN A 44 27.60 2.30 34.44
N GLY A 45 28.68 2.59 35.17
CA GLY A 45 29.51 3.78 35.02
C GLY A 45 30.39 3.90 33.77
N GLY A 46 30.79 5.15 33.49
CA GLY A 46 31.92 5.52 32.63
C GLY A 46 31.56 5.81 31.16
N SER A 47 31.24 7.06 30.84
CA SER A 47 30.99 7.61 29.48
C SER A 47 29.80 7.00 28.71
N ARG A 48 28.63 7.62 28.89
CA ARG A 48 27.35 7.24 28.27
C ARG A 48 27.32 7.57 26.78
N VAL A 49 27.56 6.58 25.93
CA VAL A 49 27.01 6.58 24.57
C VAL A 49 25.66 5.87 24.63
N LEU A 50 24.57 6.58 24.36
CA LEU A 50 23.26 5.98 24.15
C LEU A 50 23.39 5.01 22.96
N LYS A 51 23.44 3.68 23.20
CA LYS A 51 23.32 2.73 22.10
C LYS A 51 21.84 2.69 21.72
N GLU A 52 21.44 3.57 20.80
CA GLU A 52 20.10 3.56 20.24
C GLU A 52 19.81 2.17 19.65
N ARG A 53 18.69 1.57 20.05
CA ARG A 53 18.30 0.27 19.51
C ARG A 53 17.89 0.46 18.06
N PRO A 54 18.31 -0.43 17.14
CA PRO A 54 18.01 -0.28 15.72
C PRO A 54 16.50 -0.24 15.49
N ARG A 55 16.06 0.68 14.62
CA ARG A 55 14.65 0.93 14.31
C ARG A 55 14.44 1.06 12.82
N PHE A 56 13.46 0.33 12.33
CA PHE A 56 13.08 0.31 10.92
C PHE A 56 12.10 1.43 10.62
N ARG A 57 12.12 1.93 9.39
CA ARG A 57 11.11 2.87 8.92
C ARG A 57 9.87 2.10 8.50
N GLY A 58 8.73 2.37 9.15
CA GLY A 58 7.42 1.88 8.73
C GLY A 58 6.68 2.89 7.84
N LEU A 59 5.37 2.71 7.72
CA LEU A 59 4.49 3.53 6.88
C LEU A 59 4.32 4.96 7.41
N ARG A 60 4.26 5.13 8.73
CA ARG A 60 4.09 6.42 9.41
C ARG A 60 5.00 6.59 10.61
N THR A 61 5.31 5.51 11.33
CA THR A 61 6.19 5.52 12.51
C THR A 61 7.34 4.53 12.35
N ARG A 62 8.25 4.50 13.32
CA ARG A 62 9.38 3.55 13.37
C ARG A 62 8.90 2.20 13.93
N VAL A 63 9.40 1.11 13.37
CA VAL A 63 9.12 -0.28 13.78
C VAL A 63 10.33 -0.85 14.52
N THR A 64 10.10 -1.55 15.62
CA THR A 64 11.16 -2.16 16.43
C THR A 64 11.52 -3.57 15.96
N ILE A 65 12.69 -4.06 16.38
CA ILE A 65 13.14 -5.44 16.10
C ILE A 65 12.15 -6.44 16.72
N GLU A 66 11.70 -6.20 17.95
CA GLU A 66 10.73 -7.06 18.65
C GLU A 66 9.45 -7.21 17.85
N GLU A 67 8.94 -6.11 17.31
CA GLU A 67 7.70 -6.13 16.54
C GLU A 67 7.86 -6.92 15.25
N LEU A 68 8.97 -6.77 14.53
CA LEU A 68 9.25 -7.58 13.35
C LEU A 68 9.40 -9.07 13.69
N LEU A 69 9.96 -9.40 14.86
CA LEU A 69 10.10 -10.77 15.33
C LEU A 69 8.73 -11.37 15.73
N ASP A 70 7.94 -10.63 16.50
CA ASP A 70 6.59 -11.03 16.95
C ASP A 70 5.62 -11.18 15.78
N ALA A 71 5.76 -10.33 14.76
CA ALA A 71 5.05 -10.44 13.48
C ALA A 71 5.52 -11.63 12.62
N GLY A 72 6.69 -12.23 12.93
CA GLY A 72 7.32 -13.28 12.15
C GLY A 72 7.87 -12.80 10.81
N ILE A 73 8.20 -11.52 10.70
CA ILE A 73 8.81 -10.89 9.51
C ILE A 73 10.31 -11.17 9.47
N ILE A 74 10.96 -11.16 10.64
CA ILE A 74 12.34 -11.61 10.82
C ILE A 74 12.37 -12.79 11.79
N ASP A 75 13.45 -13.58 11.74
CA ASP A 75 13.68 -14.67 12.68
C ASP A 75 14.58 -14.22 13.85
N ALA A 76 14.65 -15.06 14.89
CA ALA A 76 15.47 -14.77 16.07
C ALA A 76 16.97 -14.64 15.74
N SER A 77 17.44 -15.30 14.67
CA SER A 77 18.83 -15.21 14.24
C SER A 77 19.15 -13.82 13.68
N THR A 78 18.29 -13.29 12.81
CA THR A 78 18.44 -11.96 12.22
C THR A 78 18.26 -10.86 13.26
N ALA A 79 17.30 -11.02 14.19
CA ALA A 79 17.14 -10.10 15.32
C ALA A 79 18.42 -10.00 16.16
N ARG A 80 19.06 -11.14 16.50
CA ARG A 80 20.31 -11.15 17.27
C ARG A 80 21.46 -10.49 16.51
N ARG A 81 21.63 -10.81 15.21
CA ARG A 81 22.66 -10.20 14.36
C ARG A 81 22.52 -8.68 14.25
N LEU A 82 21.29 -8.16 14.21
CA LEU A 82 21.01 -6.72 14.24
C LEU A 82 21.40 -6.07 15.57
N GLU A 83 21.14 -6.73 16.71
CA GLU A 83 21.50 -6.22 18.04
C GLU A 83 23.02 -6.24 18.28
N GLU A 84 23.69 -7.27 17.75
CA GLU A 84 25.14 -7.46 17.75
C GLU A 84 25.85 -6.51 16.77
N GLY A 85 25.12 -5.98 15.77
CA GLY A 85 25.64 -5.06 14.75
C GLY A 85 26.35 -5.77 13.60
N GLU A 86 26.09 -7.07 13.41
CA GLU A 86 26.60 -7.88 12.29
C GLU A 86 25.84 -7.58 10.99
N ASP A 87 24.53 -7.37 11.09
CA ASP A 87 23.67 -6.94 9.98
C ASP A 87 23.32 -5.45 10.15
N SER A 88 23.30 -4.69 9.05
CA SER A 88 22.83 -3.29 9.07
C SER A 88 21.30 -3.19 8.97
N VAL A 89 20.74 -2.07 9.45
CA VAL A 89 19.30 -1.78 9.32
C VAL A 89 18.92 -1.69 7.84
N GLU A 90 19.78 -1.11 7.02
CA GLU A 90 19.58 -0.93 5.58
C GLU A 90 19.48 -2.27 4.83
N GLU A 91 20.38 -3.22 5.13
CA GLU A 91 20.37 -4.55 4.53
C GLU A 91 19.09 -5.32 4.89
N VAL A 92 18.74 -5.34 6.18
CA VAL A 92 17.52 -6.03 6.62
C VAL A 92 16.28 -5.32 6.08
N SER A 93 16.22 -3.98 6.12
CA SER A 93 15.15 -3.18 5.51
C SER A 93 14.93 -3.53 4.04
N GLY A 94 16.01 -3.73 3.28
CA GLY A 94 15.91 -4.16 1.87
C GLY A 94 15.19 -5.50 1.75
N SER A 95 15.59 -6.49 2.56
CA SER A 95 15.03 -7.84 2.54
C SER A 95 13.56 -7.93 2.97
N VAL A 96 13.11 -7.05 3.88
CA VAL A 96 11.73 -7.04 4.41
C VAL A 96 10.91 -5.82 3.95
N SER A 97 11.38 -5.11 2.92
CA SER A 97 10.79 -3.87 2.40
C SER A 97 9.30 -3.97 2.08
N THR A 98 8.85 -5.13 1.59
CA THR A 98 7.42 -5.40 1.31
C THR A 98 6.56 -5.30 2.57
N TYR A 99 7.08 -5.69 3.74
CA TYR A 99 6.37 -5.58 5.01
C TYR A 99 6.48 -4.19 5.63
N LEU A 100 7.60 -3.50 5.43
CA LEU A 100 7.79 -2.14 5.98
C LEU A 100 7.01 -1.07 5.20
N GLU A 101 7.04 -1.12 3.87
CA GLU A 101 6.52 -0.06 3.00
C GLU A 101 5.43 -0.54 2.02
N GLY A 102 5.31 -1.85 1.83
CA GLY A 102 4.43 -2.44 0.81
C GLY A 102 5.09 -2.63 -0.55
N SER A 103 4.39 -3.35 -1.41
CA SER A 103 4.74 -3.51 -2.82
C SER A 103 4.00 -2.49 -3.70
N ARG A 104 4.18 -2.62 -5.02
CA ARG A 104 3.73 -1.65 -6.02
C ARG A 104 2.19 -1.57 -6.06
N CYS A 105 1.64 -0.39 -5.80
CA CYS A 105 0.24 -0.05 -6.08
C CYS A 105 0.11 0.57 -7.48
N VAL A 106 -1.11 0.63 -8.03
CA VAL A 106 -1.39 1.39 -9.26
C VAL A 106 -1.11 2.87 -8.99
N ALA A 107 0.02 3.36 -9.48
CA ALA A 107 0.60 4.66 -9.18
C ALA A 107 0.02 5.79 -10.07
N GLY A 108 -0.42 5.44 -11.26
CA GLY A 108 -0.77 6.39 -12.30
C GLY A 108 -1.41 5.73 -13.50
N VAL A 109 -1.53 6.53 -14.54
CA VAL A 109 -2.07 6.12 -15.83
C VAL A 109 -1.03 6.33 -16.91
N LEU A 110 -0.89 5.37 -17.81
CA LEU A 110 -0.17 5.53 -19.07
C LEU A 110 -1.21 5.71 -20.18
N VAL A 111 -1.27 6.90 -20.76
CA VAL A 111 -2.11 7.18 -21.92
C VAL A 111 -1.37 6.76 -23.17
N THR A 112 -1.96 5.89 -23.99
CA THR A 112 -1.31 5.37 -25.21
C THR A 112 -0.92 6.50 -26.17
N GLU A 113 -1.84 7.45 -26.37
CA GLU A 113 -1.59 8.63 -27.20
C GLU A 113 -0.50 9.50 -26.57
N GLY A 114 0.63 9.63 -27.27
CA GLY A 114 1.80 10.37 -26.80
C GLY A 114 2.62 9.68 -25.70
N HIS A 115 2.31 8.42 -25.35
CA HIS A 115 3.03 7.64 -24.32
C HIS A 115 3.23 8.42 -23.01
N ARG A 116 2.19 9.15 -22.61
CA ARG A 116 2.26 10.09 -21.50
C ARG A 116 1.85 9.42 -20.20
N LYS A 117 2.76 9.44 -19.24
CA LYS A 117 2.52 9.05 -17.85
C LYS A 117 1.91 10.22 -17.08
N VAL A 118 0.75 10.00 -16.46
CA VAL A 118 0.03 11.02 -15.67
C VAL A 118 -0.44 10.46 -14.33
N SER A 119 -0.72 11.35 -13.37
CA SER A 119 -1.38 10.95 -12.12
C SER A 119 -2.83 10.51 -12.38
N ILE A 120 -3.39 9.70 -11.49
CA ILE A 120 -4.80 9.26 -11.58
C ILE A 120 -5.75 10.46 -11.61
N TYR A 121 -5.50 11.46 -10.75
CA TYR A 121 -6.34 12.65 -10.69
C TYR A 121 -6.26 13.48 -11.98
N GLN A 122 -5.05 13.63 -12.54
CA GLN A 122 -4.88 14.32 -13.83
C GLN A 122 -5.63 13.59 -14.96
N ALA A 123 -5.57 12.26 -14.99
CA ALA A 123 -6.34 11.47 -15.97
C ALA A 123 -7.86 11.69 -15.84
N VAL A 124 -8.37 11.90 -14.62
CA VAL A 124 -9.78 12.25 -14.38
C VAL A 124 -10.11 13.65 -14.91
N LEU A 125 -9.26 14.65 -14.64
CA LEU A 125 -9.46 16.02 -15.12
C LEU A 125 -9.46 16.10 -16.65
N GLU A 126 -8.63 15.28 -17.30
CA GLU A 126 -8.55 15.19 -18.77
C GLU A 126 -9.66 14.34 -19.39
N GLY A 127 -10.53 13.72 -18.58
CA GLY A 127 -11.63 12.88 -19.05
C GLY A 127 -11.21 11.49 -19.58
N THR A 128 -9.92 11.14 -19.53
CA THR A 128 -9.42 9.83 -19.96
C THR A 128 -9.79 8.72 -18.97
N LEU A 129 -9.98 9.06 -17.69
CA LEU A 129 -10.45 8.15 -16.65
C LEU A 129 -11.75 8.66 -16.03
N ARG A 130 -12.76 7.80 -15.90
CA ARG A 130 -14.03 8.19 -15.27
C ARG A 130 -13.81 8.60 -13.80
N PRO A 131 -14.47 9.66 -13.30
CA PRO A 131 -14.28 10.14 -11.92
C PRO A 131 -14.47 9.06 -10.85
N GLY A 132 -15.47 8.19 -11.01
CA GLY A 132 -15.71 7.07 -10.10
C GLY A 132 -14.53 6.10 -10.04
N ALA A 133 -14.01 5.66 -11.19
CA ALA A 133 -12.86 4.75 -11.24
C ALA A 133 -11.58 5.41 -10.67
N GLY A 134 -11.36 6.69 -10.99
CA GLY A 134 -10.23 7.45 -10.45
C GLY A 134 -10.26 7.59 -8.93
N LEU A 135 -11.43 7.89 -8.35
CA LEU A 135 -11.59 7.95 -6.89
C LEU A 135 -11.23 6.61 -6.23
N LEU A 136 -11.72 5.49 -6.78
CA LEU A 136 -11.47 4.18 -6.19
C LEU A 136 -9.98 3.82 -6.19
N LEU A 137 -9.23 4.21 -7.23
CA LEU A 137 -7.78 4.02 -7.31
C LEU A 137 -7.02 4.95 -6.35
N LEU A 138 -7.44 6.21 -6.20
CA LEU A 138 -6.83 7.15 -5.24
C LEU A 138 -7.07 6.70 -3.78
N GLU A 139 -8.26 6.18 -3.47
CA GLU A 139 -8.55 5.58 -2.15
C GLU A 139 -7.68 4.35 -1.90
N ALA A 140 -7.45 3.51 -2.93
CA ALA A 140 -6.54 2.37 -2.81
C ALA A 140 -5.09 2.83 -2.54
N GLN A 141 -4.62 3.89 -3.18
CA GLN A 141 -3.30 4.49 -2.88
C GLN A 141 -3.24 5.00 -1.43
N ALA A 142 -4.23 5.77 -0.99
CA ALA A 142 -4.30 6.28 0.38
C ALA A 142 -4.30 5.14 1.42
N ALA A 143 -5.11 4.11 1.20
CA ALA A 143 -5.23 2.94 2.08
C ALA A 143 -4.04 1.98 2.06
N THR A 144 -3.11 2.14 1.11
CA THR A 144 -1.88 1.33 1.00
C THR A 144 -0.63 2.09 1.42
N GLY A 145 -0.76 3.36 1.82
CA GLY A 145 0.29 4.12 2.50
C GLY A 145 0.53 5.52 1.94
N CYS A 146 0.24 5.81 0.67
CA CYS A 146 0.53 7.15 0.12
C CYS A 146 -0.13 7.36 -1.24
N LEU A 147 -0.48 8.62 -1.52
CA LEU A 147 -0.81 9.07 -2.87
C LEU A 147 0.46 9.24 -3.68
N VAL A 148 0.45 8.79 -4.94
CA VAL A 148 1.65 8.75 -5.78
C VAL A 148 1.57 9.80 -6.89
N ASP A 149 2.62 10.61 -7.04
CA ASP A 149 2.89 11.40 -8.23
C ASP A 149 3.84 10.58 -9.12
N PRO A 150 3.33 9.94 -10.18
CA PRO A 150 4.14 9.07 -11.01
C PRO A 150 5.13 9.82 -11.91
N VAL A 151 4.94 11.13 -12.10
CA VAL A 151 5.80 11.99 -12.94
C VAL A 151 7.01 12.44 -12.15
N ARG A 152 6.80 12.84 -10.88
CA ARG A 152 7.86 13.30 -9.99
C ARG A 152 8.45 12.22 -9.08
N ASP A 153 7.92 10.99 -9.19
CA ASP A 153 8.23 9.86 -8.33
C ASP A 153 8.11 10.22 -6.83
N LEU A 154 7.04 10.95 -6.51
CA LEU A 154 6.73 11.36 -5.15
C LEU A 154 5.63 10.50 -4.57
N ARG A 155 5.67 10.37 -3.26
CA ARG A 155 4.69 9.61 -2.50
C ARG A 155 4.36 10.41 -1.25
N LEU A 156 3.12 10.83 -1.16
CA LEU A 156 2.65 11.91 -0.29
C LEU A 156 1.53 11.42 0.62
N THR A 157 1.44 12.00 1.81
CA THR A 157 0.20 11.91 2.62
C THR A 157 -0.93 12.67 1.91
N VAL A 158 -2.18 12.42 2.29
CA VAL A 158 -3.32 13.10 1.66
C VAL A 158 -3.22 14.62 1.81
N HIS A 159 -2.86 15.11 3.00
CA HIS A 159 -2.63 16.53 3.23
C HIS A 159 -1.53 17.14 2.34
N GLN A 160 -0.41 16.42 2.16
CA GLN A 160 0.67 16.88 1.30
C GLN A 160 0.26 16.88 -0.18
N ALA A 161 -0.47 15.86 -0.62
CA ALA A 161 -0.95 15.75 -1.99
C ALA A 161 -1.90 16.89 -2.36
N VAL A 162 -2.85 17.25 -1.49
CA VAL A 162 -3.73 18.41 -1.70
C VAL A 162 -2.93 19.71 -1.71
N ARG A 163 -2.02 19.90 -0.75
CA ARG A 163 -1.18 21.12 -0.68
C ARG A 163 -0.34 21.33 -1.94
N ARG A 164 0.14 20.23 -2.54
CA ARG A 164 0.96 20.24 -3.77
C ARG A 164 0.12 20.17 -5.05
N GLY A 165 -1.21 20.14 -4.96
CA GLY A 165 -2.11 20.07 -6.11
C GLY A 165 -2.08 18.73 -6.87
N LEU A 166 -1.60 17.65 -6.24
CA LEU A 166 -1.66 16.30 -6.82
C LEU A 166 -3.11 15.78 -6.89
N VAL A 167 -3.93 16.17 -5.92
CA VAL A 167 -5.37 15.89 -5.85
C VAL A 167 -6.11 17.16 -5.42
N GLY A 168 -7.36 17.31 -5.85
CA GLY A 168 -8.21 18.43 -5.50
C GLY A 168 -8.76 18.37 -4.07
N ARG A 169 -9.15 19.54 -3.53
CA ARG A 169 -9.67 19.68 -2.16
C ARG A 169 -11.01 18.97 -1.98
N GLU A 170 -11.78 18.83 -3.04
CA GLU A 170 -13.08 18.15 -3.08
C GLU A 170 -12.98 16.65 -2.76
N LEU A 171 -11.80 16.06 -2.90
CA LEU A 171 -11.56 14.64 -2.56
C LEU A 171 -10.95 14.45 -1.16
N MET A 172 -10.56 15.53 -0.47
CA MET A 172 -9.81 15.48 0.79
C MET A 172 -10.48 14.55 1.82
N ASP A 173 -11.75 14.77 2.13
CA ASP A 173 -12.43 14.02 3.21
C ASP A 173 -12.53 12.52 2.90
N LYS A 174 -12.79 12.18 1.63
CA LYS A 174 -12.87 10.78 1.17
C LYS A 174 -11.50 10.11 1.26
N LEU A 175 -10.45 10.80 0.83
CA LEU A 175 -9.09 10.27 0.84
C LEU A 175 -8.53 10.18 2.27
N LEU A 176 -8.84 11.13 3.16
CA LEU A 176 -8.51 11.04 4.58
C LEU A 176 -9.24 9.86 5.25
N SER A 177 -10.50 9.61 4.89
CA SER A 177 -11.23 8.43 5.36
C SER A 177 -10.56 7.12 4.94
N ALA A 178 -10.01 7.05 3.71
CA ALA A 178 -9.26 5.90 3.24
C ALA A 178 -7.85 5.80 3.86
N GLU A 179 -7.15 6.92 4.09
CA GLU A 179 -5.83 6.96 4.73
C GLU A 179 -5.87 6.42 6.18
N ARG A 180 -7.01 6.50 6.86
CA ARG A 180 -7.23 5.86 8.17
C ARG A 180 -7.10 4.34 8.15
N ALA A 181 -7.18 3.69 6.99
CA ALA A 181 -6.81 2.28 6.87
C ALA A 181 -5.32 2.01 7.15
N VAL A 182 -4.49 3.05 7.14
CA VAL A 182 -3.05 3.03 7.45
C VAL A 182 -2.78 3.60 8.83
N THR A 183 -3.39 4.73 9.17
CA THR A 183 -3.14 5.43 10.45
C THR A 183 -4.04 4.98 11.60
N GLY A 184 -5.05 4.17 11.31
CA GLY A 184 -6.10 3.75 12.24
C GLY A 184 -7.31 4.69 12.26
N TYR A 185 -8.44 4.14 12.70
CA TYR A 185 -9.69 4.87 12.93
C TYR A 185 -9.82 5.17 14.42
N THR A 186 -10.38 6.33 14.76
CA THR A 186 -10.70 6.65 16.15
C THR A 186 -12.10 6.14 16.46
N ASP A 187 -12.24 5.28 17.46
CA ASP A 187 -13.54 4.84 17.95
C ASP A 187 -14.26 6.00 18.65
N PRO A 188 -15.46 6.42 18.17
CA PRO A 188 -16.18 7.55 18.77
C PRO A 188 -16.57 7.36 20.24
N HIS A 189 -16.65 6.12 20.72
CA HIS A 189 -17.09 5.80 22.08
C HIS A 189 -15.93 5.78 23.07
N SER A 190 -14.83 5.08 22.74
CA SER A 190 -13.67 4.94 23.64
C SER A 190 -12.53 5.93 23.37
N GLY A 191 -12.52 6.60 22.21
CA GLY A 191 -11.38 7.38 21.73
C GLY A 191 -10.16 6.54 21.32
N SER A 192 -10.26 5.21 21.39
CA SER A 192 -9.15 4.30 21.07
C SER A 192 -8.90 4.23 19.56
N LEU A 193 -7.65 3.97 19.19
CA LEU A 193 -7.28 3.64 17.82
C LEU A 193 -7.72 2.21 17.50
N ILE A 194 -8.46 2.03 16.41
CA ILE A 194 -8.95 0.73 15.94
C ILE A 194 -8.58 0.50 14.47
N SER A 195 -8.50 -0.77 14.10
CA SER A 195 -8.20 -1.21 12.73
C SER A 195 -9.35 -0.95 11.75
N LEU A 196 -9.04 -1.03 10.45
CA LEU A 196 -10.04 -0.97 9.38
C LEU A 196 -11.15 -2.02 9.57
N PHE A 197 -10.77 -3.24 9.97
CA PHE A 197 -11.72 -4.32 10.19
C PHE A 197 -12.61 -4.08 11.41
N GLU A 198 -12.06 -3.57 12.51
CA GLU A 198 -12.87 -3.19 13.67
C GLU A 198 -13.81 -2.02 13.37
N ALA A 199 -13.34 -1.02 12.64
CA ALA A 199 -14.17 0.08 12.16
C ALA A 199 -15.33 -0.43 11.30
N MET A 200 -15.08 -1.42 10.44
CA MET A 200 -16.10 -2.09 9.64
C MET A 200 -17.11 -2.85 10.53
N ARG A 201 -16.65 -3.64 11.50
CA ARG A 201 -17.53 -4.37 12.43
C ARG A 201 -18.41 -3.45 13.28
N ARG A 202 -17.93 -2.24 13.57
CA ARG A 202 -18.66 -1.22 14.34
C ARG A 202 -19.52 -0.31 13.45
N GLY A 203 -19.58 -0.54 12.13
CA GLY A 203 -20.38 0.23 11.20
C GLY A 203 -19.87 1.65 10.93
N LEU A 204 -18.63 1.98 11.30
CA LEU A 204 -18.01 3.27 11.01
C LEU A 204 -17.62 3.41 9.52
N ILE A 205 -17.46 2.28 8.84
CA ILE A 205 -17.21 2.17 7.41
C ILE A 205 -18.06 1.05 6.82
N VAL A 206 -18.62 1.28 5.64
CA VAL A 206 -19.48 0.30 4.95
C VAL A 206 -18.66 -0.92 4.55
N TYR A 207 -19.22 -2.12 4.74
CA TYR A 207 -18.57 -3.41 4.47
C TYR A 207 -17.87 -3.49 3.11
N THR A 208 -18.57 -3.17 2.02
CA THR A 208 -18.02 -3.23 0.66
C THR A 208 -16.84 -2.27 0.44
N HIS A 209 -16.87 -1.10 1.09
CA HIS A 209 -15.77 -0.15 1.04
C HIS A 209 -14.55 -0.69 1.80
N ALA A 210 -14.73 -1.18 3.03
CA ALA A 210 -13.65 -1.73 3.83
C ALA A 210 -13.02 -2.96 3.18
N LEU A 211 -13.83 -3.88 2.63
CA LEU A 211 -13.36 -5.07 1.93
C LEU A 211 -12.48 -4.71 0.72
N ARG A 212 -12.87 -3.67 -0.04
CA ARG A 212 -12.06 -3.18 -1.16
C ARG A 212 -10.70 -2.62 -0.72
N LEU A 213 -10.66 -1.88 0.39
CA LEU A 213 -9.40 -1.36 0.93
C LEU A 213 -8.51 -2.49 1.47
N LEU A 214 -9.08 -3.49 2.16
CA LEU A 214 -8.36 -4.68 2.61
C LEU A 214 -7.79 -5.48 1.42
N ALA A 215 -8.56 -5.62 0.34
CA ALA A 215 -8.08 -6.28 -0.89
C ALA A 215 -6.90 -5.53 -1.51
N ALA A 216 -6.93 -4.19 -1.51
CA ALA A 216 -5.80 -3.39 -1.98
C ALA A 216 -4.56 -3.57 -1.08
N GLN A 217 -4.72 -3.61 0.24
CA GLN A 217 -3.63 -3.88 1.18
C GLN A 217 -3.03 -5.28 0.94
N ALA A 218 -3.86 -6.32 0.93
CA ALA A 218 -3.43 -7.70 0.71
C ALA A 218 -2.64 -7.87 -0.60
N ALA A 219 -3.14 -7.27 -1.69
CA ALA A 219 -2.48 -7.29 -3.00
C ALA A 219 -1.16 -6.50 -3.04
N THR A 220 -0.91 -5.60 -2.08
CA THR A 220 0.28 -4.75 -2.01
C THR A 220 1.24 -5.15 -0.88
N GLY A 221 1.25 -6.42 -0.49
CA GLY A 221 2.26 -6.98 0.42
C GLY A 221 1.75 -7.41 1.80
N GLY A 222 0.46 -7.23 2.09
CA GLY A 222 -0.13 -7.69 3.35
C GLY A 222 -1.09 -6.67 3.97
N ILE A 223 -1.79 -7.09 5.03
CA ILE A 223 -2.73 -6.26 5.76
C ILE A 223 -1.96 -5.30 6.67
N ILE A 224 -2.38 -4.04 6.73
CA ILE A 224 -1.70 -3.02 7.52
C ILE A 224 -2.17 -3.10 8.97
N ASP A 225 -1.22 -3.15 9.89
CA ASP A 225 -1.45 -2.95 11.31
C ASP A 225 -1.26 -1.46 11.64
N PRO A 226 -2.34 -0.71 11.93
CA PRO A 226 -2.23 0.73 12.19
C PRO A 226 -1.54 1.04 13.53
N GLN A 227 -1.51 0.11 14.48
CA GLN A 227 -0.86 0.30 15.77
C GLN A 227 0.66 0.22 15.62
N HIS A 228 1.16 -0.68 14.77
CA HIS A 228 2.59 -0.93 14.58
C HIS A 228 3.15 -0.30 13.29
N SER A 229 2.29 0.28 12.44
CA SER A 229 2.66 1.05 11.24
C SER A 229 3.44 0.26 10.20
N HIS A 230 3.16 -1.03 10.05
CA HIS A 230 3.72 -1.86 8.97
C HIS A 230 2.69 -2.91 8.53
N ARG A 231 3.05 -3.66 7.49
CA ARG A 231 2.23 -4.73 6.95
C ARG A 231 2.56 -6.05 7.63
N LEU A 232 1.53 -6.87 7.77
CA LEU A 232 1.60 -8.22 8.27
C LEU A 232 1.26 -9.20 7.13
N SER A 233 1.87 -10.38 7.20
CA SER A 233 1.38 -11.52 6.42
C SER A 233 -0.08 -11.82 6.75
N VAL A 234 -0.76 -12.50 5.84
CA VAL A 234 -2.16 -12.89 6.00
C VAL A 234 -2.34 -13.71 7.28
N GLU A 235 -1.43 -14.63 7.56
CA GLU A 235 -1.43 -15.46 8.75
C GLU A 235 -1.24 -14.64 10.03
N ALA A 236 -0.27 -13.71 10.06
CA ALA A 236 -0.02 -12.87 11.23
C ALA A 236 -1.19 -11.91 11.50
N ALA A 237 -1.72 -11.27 10.45
CA ALA A 237 -2.88 -10.39 10.53
C ALA A 237 -4.14 -11.13 11.03
N PHE A 238 -4.37 -12.36 10.58
CA PHE A 238 -5.46 -13.21 11.07
C PHE A 238 -5.31 -13.52 12.56
N ARG A 239 -4.10 -13.88 13.02
CA ARG A 239 -3.82 -14.12 14.46
C ARG A 239 -4.05 -12.87 15.31
N ARG A 240 -3.73 -11.68 14.79
CA ARG A 240 -3.98 -10.39 15.46
C ARG A 240 -5.43 -9.91 15.35
N GLY A 241 -6.31 -10.66 14.68
CA GLY A 241 -7.71 -10.28 14.52
C GLY A 241 -7.94 -9.07 13.63
N LEU A 242 -7.00 -8.76 12.73
CA LEU A 242 -7.16 -7.66 11.75
C LEU A 242 -8.15 -8.00 10.62
N PHE A 243 -8.60 -9.25 10.56
CA PHE A 243 -9.76 -9.71 9.81
C PHE A 243 -10.19 -11.10 10.32
N ASP A 244 -11.41 -11.53 10.00
CA ASP A 244 -11.94 -12.85 10.37
C ASP A 244 -11.99 -13.82 9.17
N GLN A 245 -12.49 -15.03 9.40
CA GLN A 245 -12.59 -16.05 8.35
C GLN A 245 -13.49 -15.61 7.19
N GLY A 246 -14.60 -14.91 7.46
CA GLY A 246 -15.52 -14.46 6.42
C GLY A 246 -14.88 -13.43 5.49
N VAL A 247 -14.11 -12.49 6.05
CA VAL A 247 -13.31 -11.55 5.26
C VAL A 247 -12.18 -12.26 4.54
N ARG A 248 -11.49 -13.21 5.18
CA ARG A 248 -10.46 -14.04 4.53
C ARG A 248 -11.01 -14.71 3.28
N ASP A 249 -12.15 -15.38 3.41
CA ASP A 249 -12.78 -16.09 2.30
C ASP A 249 -13.17 -15.12 1.19
N SER A 250 -13.70 -13.93 1.53
CA SER A 250 -14.01 -12.89 0.56
C SER A 250 -12.77 -12.38 -0.19
N LEU A 251 -11.63 -12.24 0.48
CA LEU A 251 -10.38 -11.77 -0.13
C LEU A 251 -9.76 -12.81 -1.10
N PHE A 252 -9.84 -14.11 -0.77
CA PHE A 252 -9.19 -15.18 -1.53
C PHE A 252 -10.11 -15.92 -2.50
N HIS A 253 -11.42 -15.88 -2.29
CA HIS A 253 -12.44 -16.45 -3.17
C HIS A 253 -13.35 -15.33 -3.69
N PRO A 254 -12.83 -14.50 -4.62
CA PRO A 254 -13.48 -13.26 -5.01
C PRO A 254 -14.85 -13.49 -5.67
N SER A 255 -15.89 -12.90 -5.09
CA SER A 255 -17.23 -12.76 -5.66
C SER A 255 -17.41 -11.39 -6.34
N SER A 256 -18.64 -11.07 -6.78
CA SER A 256 -18.99 -9.73 -7.29
C SER A 256 -18.59 -8.61 -6.33
N ASP A 257 -18.69 -8.84 -5.02
CA ASP A 257 -18.55 -7.80 -3.99
C ASP A 257 -17.10 -7.36 -3.80
N THR A 258 -16.16 -8.17 -4.28
CA THR A 258 -14.71 -7.92 -4.20
C THR A 258 -14.16 -7.31 -5.49
N LYS A 259 -14.96 -7.31 -6.56
CA LYS A 259 -14.63 -6.73 -7.87
C LYS A 259 -14.95 -5.23 -7.91
N GLY A 260 -14.37 -4.50 -6.96
CA GLY A 260 -14.62 -3.07 -6.76
C GLY A 260 -13.81 -2.15 -7.68
N PHE A 261 -13.01 -2.68 -8.62
CA PHE A 261 -12.22 -1.87 -9.55
C PHE A 261 -12.63 -2.15 -10.99
N PHE A 262 -12.44 -1.17 -11.87
CA PHE A 262 -12.88 -1.24 -13.26
C PHE A 262 -11.67 -1.17 -14.19
N ASP A 263 -11.54 -2.15 -15.09
CA ASP A 263 -10.58 -2.06 -16.20
C ASP A 263 -11.24 -1.36 -17.39
N PRO A 264 -10.81 -0.14 -17.73
CA PRO A 264 -11.37 0.61 -18.84
C PRO A 264 -11.12 0.00 -20.22
N ASN A 265 -10.12 -0.88 -20.39
CA ASN A 265 -9.85 -1.51 -21.68
C ASN A 265 -10.83 -2.66 -21.98
N THR A 266 -11.10 -3.49 -20.98
CA THR A 266 -12.00 -4.65 -21.12
C THR A 266 -13.44 -4.34 -20.69
N GLN A 267 -13.67 -3.17 -20.08
CA GLN A 267 -14.94 -2.77 -19.45
C GLN A 267 -15.44 -3.76 -18.38
N GLN A 268 -14.51 -4.47 -17.72
CA GLN A 268 -14.83 -5.46 -16.70
C GLN A 268 -14.55 -4.95 -15.28
N ASN A 269 -15.38 -5.41 -14.34
CA ASN A 269 -15.11 -5.26 -12.93
C ASN A 269 -14.12 -6.35 -12.48
N LEU A 270 -13.04 -5.92 -11.82
CA LEU A 270 -11.91 -6.73 -11.39
C LEU A 270 -11.64 -6.51 -9.89
N THR A 271 -11.01 -7.49 -9.25
CA THR A 271 -10.36 -7.25 -7.96
C THR A 271 -9.15 -6.35 -8.14
N TYR A 272 -8.65 -5.76 -7.06
CA TYR A 272 -7.43 -4.93 -7.14
C TYR A 272 -6.23 -5.74 -7.67
N LEU A 273 -6.06 -6.97 -7.19
CA LEU A 273 -4.98 -7.85 -7.65
C LEU A 273 -5.09 -8.14 -9.15
N GLN A 274 -6.30 -8.42 -9.65
CA GLN A 274 -6.53 -8.61 -11.08
C GLN A 274 -6.18 -7.35 -11.89
N LEU A 275 -6.60 -6.17 -11.44
CA LEU A 275 -6.26 -4.91 -12.10
C LEU A 275 -4.74 -4.65 -12.10
N THR A 276 -4.05 -4.93 -10.99
CA THR A 276 -2.58 -4.74 -10.95
C THR A 276 -1.85 -5.58 -11.99
N ARG A 277 -2.38 -6.77 -12.35
CA ARG A 277 -1.81 -7.65 -13.38
C ARG A 277 -2.04 -7.15 -14.80
N THR A 278 -3.01 -6.26 -15.03
CA THR A 278 -3.24 -5.65 -16.35
C THR A 278 -2.42 -4.38 -16.56
N CYS A 279 -1.83 -3.85 -15.48
CA CYS A 279 -1.03 -2.64 -15.53
C CYS A 279 0.38 -2.89 -16.10
N VAL A 280 0.98 -1.84 -16.64
CA VAL A 280 2.33 -1.85 -17.18
C VAL A 280 3.31 -1.26 -16.17
N CYS A 281 4.56 -1.70 -16.21
CA CYS A 281 5.60 -1.19 -15.33
C CYS A 281 6.40 -0.10 -16.04
N ASP A 282 6.55 1.05 -15.39
CA ASP A 282 7.42 2.11 -15.92
C ASP A 282 8.89 1.70 -15.77
N PRO A 283 9.68 1.61 -16.85
CA PRO A 283 11.07 1.14 -16.75
C PRO A 283 11.98 2.10 -15.97
N GLN A 284 11.60 3.37 -15.82
CA GLN A 284 12.40 4.37 -15.11
C GLN A 284 12.11 4.39 -13.61
N THR A 285 10.84 4.45 -13.21
CA THR A 285 10.46 4.56 -11.79
C THR A 285 10.02 3.23 -11.17
N HIS A 286 9.90 2.17 -11.98
CA HIS A 286 9.32 0.88 -11.58
C HIS A 286 7.90 0.98 -11.02
N LEU A 287 7.21 2.10 -11.24
CA LEU A 287 5.83 2.30 -10.81
C LEU A 287 4.88 1.52 -11.73
N LEU A 288 3.79 1.04 -11.14
CA LEU A 288 2.75 0.33 -11.86
C LEU A 288 1.72 1.33 -12.42
N LEU A 289 1.51 1.33 -13.73
CA LEU A 289 0.65 2.28 -14.43
C LEU A 289 -0.50 1.55 -15.11
N LEU A 290 -1.73 2.03 -14.90
CA LEU A 290 -2.89 1.55 -15.64
C LEU A 290 -2.78 2.06 -17.09
N HIS A 291 -2.66 1.15 -18.04
CA HIS A 291 -2.60 1.50 -19.46
C HIS A 291 -4.01 1.80 -19.97
N LEU A 292 -4.23 2.99 -20.51
CA LEU A 292 -5.48 3.34 -21.20
C LEU A 292 -5.26 3.34 -22.70
N ARG A 293 -5.77 2.31 -23.37
CA ARG A 293 -5.84 2.25 -24.83
C ARG A 293 -7.05 3.07 -25.24
N VAL A 294 -6.82 4.15 -25.99
CA VAL A 294 -7.92 4.93 -26.55
C VAL A 294 -8.70 4.02 -27.50
N THR A 295 -9.94 3.68 -27.16
CA THR A 295 -10.88 3.16 -28.14
C THR A 295 -11.47 4.37 -28.86
N GLU A 296 -11.19 4.50 -30.16
CA GLU A 296 -11.81 5.48 -31.05
C GLU A 296 -13.34 5.34 -31.03
N THR A 297 -14.02 5.94 -30.06
CA THR A 297 -15.49 6.05 -30.06
C THR A 297 -15.93 7.22 -29.19
N ARG A 298 -15.67 8.45 -29.65
CA ARG A 298 -16.55 9.63 -29.43
C ARG A 298 -16.05 10.89 -30.15
N THR A 299 -16.01 10.86 -31.48
CA THR A 299 -16.02 12.08 -32.29
C THR A 299 -17.00 11.92 -33.44
N ALA A 300 -18.28 12.09 -33.13
CA ALA A 300 -19.31 12.62 -34.03
C ALA A 300 -20.63 12.62 -33.27
N ASN A 301 -20.93 13.73 -32.59
CA ASN A 301 -22.26 14.33 -32.49
C ASN A 301 -22.19 15.47 -31.51
N ASN A 302 -21.78 16.63 -32.03
CA ASN A 302 -22.13 17.91 -31.43
C ASN A 302 -23.07 18.62 -32.42
N PRO A 303 -24.38 18.63 -32.19
CA PRO A 303 -25.27 19.60 -32.80
C PRO A 303 -25.92 20.43 -31.70
N LEU A 304 -25.19 21.42 -31.18
CA LEU A 304 -25.78 22.54 -30.45
C LEU A 304 -25.03 23.82 -30.86
N LEU A 305 -25.28 24.21 -32.10
CA LEU A 305 -25.34 25.61 -32.53
C LEU A 305 -26.57 25.69 -33.45
N ASP A 306 -27.71 26.04 -32.84
CA ASP A 306 -28.81 26.78 -33.45
C ASP A 306 -29.18 27.89 -32.45
#